data_AF-A0A7S0SL69-F1
#
_entry.id   AF-A0A7S0SL69-F1
#
_cell.length_a   1.000
_cell.length_b   1.000
_cell.length_c   1.000
_cell.angle_alpha   90.00
_cell.angle_beta   90.00
_cell.angle_gamma   90.00
#
_symmetry.space_group_name_H-M   'P 1'
#
loop_
_entity.id
_entity.type
_entity.pdbx_description
1 polymer ?
#
loop_
_entity_poly.entity_id
_entity_poly.type
_entity_poly.pdbx_seq_one_letter_code
_entity_poly.pdbx_strand_id
1 'polypeptide(L)'
;RVLNVEHNGIDAEAVAHICEGLSRNNGVHGLRLSHNPLEDEGASAIAGALCSNTSVRDFAVLQTGFTRQGERVIATTFVDHLNSTVENFNHIRLVGGGDTLDISKRHRSGHGNPELYGGKIGYHEAAFIGDRLRTDLYPDNVTLRVLNVEH
;
A
#
# COMPACT_ATOMS: atom_id res chain seq x y z
N ARG A 1 1.48 -5.88 -15.82
CA ARG A 1 0.62 -4.78 -16.36
C ARG A 1 0.20 -3.88 -15.21
N VAL A 2 0.00 -2.58 -15.42
CA VAL A 2 -0.36 -1.62 -14.36
C VAL A 2 -1.72 -1.01 -14.69
N LEU A 3 -2.65 -1.02 -13.73
CA LEU A 3 -3.86 -0.22 -13.76
C LEU A 3 -3.56 1.09 -13.03
N ASN A 4 -3.53 2.19 -13.79
CA ASN A 4 -3.37 3.53 -13.24
C ASN A 4 -4.64 4.33 -13.48
N VAL A 5 -5.30 4.71 -12.40
CA VAL A 5 -6.50 5.55 -12.40
C VAL A 5 -6.38 6.66 -11.35
N GLU A 6 -5.15 7.13 -11.09
CA GLU A 6 -4.89 8.26 -10.20
C GLU A 6 -5.57 9.54 -10.71
N HIS A 7 -6.05 10.40 -9.81
CA HIS A 7 -6.70 11.68 -10.17
C HIS A 7 -7.93 11.56 -11.08
N ASN A 8 -8.77 10.54 -10.90
CA ASN A 8 -9.96 10.31 -11.72
C ASN A 8 -11.28 10.60 -11.01
N GLY A 9 -11.25 11.08 -9.76
CA GLY A 9 -12.46 11.32 -8.98
C GLY A 9 -13.23 10.03 -8.66
N ILE A 10 -12.51 8.90 -8.57
CA ILE A 10 -13.10 7.60 -8.22
C ILE A 10 -13.53 7.64 -6.75
N ASP A 11 -14.78 7.32 -6.48
CA ASP A 11 -15.32 7.23 -5.12
C ASP A 11 -15.31 5.78 -4.60
N ALA A 12 -15.81 5.58 -3.38
CA ALA A 12 -15.91 4.28 -2.73
C ALA A 12 -16.71 3.25 -3.55
N GLU A 13 -17.79 3.66 -4.22
CA GLU A 13 -18.64 2.78 -5.01
C GLU A 13 -17.94 2.37 -6.31
N ALA A 14 -17.36 3.33 -7.02
CA ALA A 14 -16.62 3.09 -8.25
C ALA A 14 -15.39 2.20 -8.01
N VAL A 15 -14.64 2.40 -6.91
CA VAL A 15 -13.49 1.54 -6.61
C VAL A 15 -13.90 0.12 -6.23
N ALA A 16 -15.09 -0.08 -5.63
CA ALA A 16 -15.59 -1.42 -5.31
C ALA A 16 -15.77 -2.27 -6.58
N HIS A 17 -16.27 -1.70 -7.67
CA HIS A 17 -16.36 -2.38 -8.96
C HIS A 17 -14.99 -2.75 -9.55
N ILE A 18 -14.00 -1.84 -9.42
CA ILE A 18 -12.62 -2.13 -9.82
C ILE A 18 -12.06 -3.29 -9.00
N CYS A 19 -12.32 -3.30 -7.68
CA CYS A 19 -11.87 -4.31 -6.74
C CYS A 19 -12.49 -5.69 -7.02
N GLU A 20 -13.77 -5.74 -7.39
CA GLU A 20 -14.43 -6.98 -7.81
C GLU A 20 -13.72 -7.59 -9.03
N GLY A 21 -13.46 -6.79 -10.06
CA GLY A 21 -12.70 -7.23 -11.24
C GLY A 21 -11.27 -7.65 -10.90
N LEU A 22 -10.61 -6.90 -10.03
CA LEU A 22 -9.24 -7.18 -9.60
C LEU A 22 -9.12 -8.51 -8.86
N SER A 23 -10.10 -8.86 -8.01
CA SER A 23 -10.09 -10.11 -7.23
C SER A 23 -9.99 -11.39 -8.09
N ARG A 24 -10.40 -11.31 -9.37
CA ARG A 24 -10.35 -12.42 -10.35
C ARG A 24 -9.27 -12.24 -11.40
N ASN A 25 -8.53 -11.13 -11.36
CA ASN A 25 -7.56 -10.76 -12.38
C ASN A 25 -6.13 -11.09 -11.94
N ASN A 26 -5.48 -12.01 -12.65
CA ASN A 26 -4.09 -12.40 -12.38
C ASN A 26 -3.06 -11.67 -13.26
N GLY A 27 -3.50 -10.72 -14.09
CA GLY A 27 -2.65 -10.00 -15.05
C GLY A 27 -2.23 -8.61 -14.59
N VAL A 28 -2.96 -8.00 -13.65
CA VAL A 28 -2.62 -6.71 -13.05
C VAL A 28 -1.58 -6.93 -11.94
N HIS A 29 -0.44 -6.28 -12.10
CA HIS A 29 0.70 -6.34 -11.18
C HIS A 29 0.91 -5.02 -10.45
N GLY A 30 0.33 -3.93 -10.95
CA GLY A 30 0.34 -2.63 -10.28
C GLY A 30 -1.05 -2.01 -10.23
N LEU A 31 -1.45 -1.53 -9.06
CA LEU A 31 -2.70 -0.83 -8.82
C LEU A 31 -2.41 0.55 -8.25
N ARG A 32 -2.73 1.61 -9.02
CA ARG A 32 -2.55 3.00 -8.59
C ARG A 32 -3.89 3.72 -8.55
N LEU A 33 -4.29 4.09 -7.35
CA LEU A 33 -5.58 4.68 -7.01
C LEU A 33 -5.42 6.03 -6.26
N SER A 34 -4.20 6.53 -6.11
CA SER A 34 -3.89 7.79 -5.43
C SER A 34 -4.72 8.97 -5.95
N HIS A 35 -4.97 9.94 -5.08
CA HIS A 35 -5.69 11.19 -5.38
C HIS A 35 -7.12 10.96 -5.90
N ASN A 36 -7.85 10.06 -5.25
CA ASN A 36 -9.26 9.77 -5.51
C ASN A 36 -10.04 9.75 -4.18
N PRO A 37 -11.28 10.27 -4.09
CA PRO A 37 -12.06 10.30 -2.86
C PRO A 37 -12.63 8.92 -2.48
N LEU A 38 -11.76 7.96 -2.16
CA LEU A 38 -12.15 6.57 -1.87
C LEU A 38 -12.79 6.40 -0.49
N GLU A 39 -12.39 7.23 0.48
CA GLU A 39 -12.88 7.19 1.87
C GLU A 39 -12.67 5.81 2.54
N ASP A 40 -13.13 5.63 3.79
CA ASP A 40 -12.84 4.41 4.57
C ASP A 40 -13.56 3.16 4.00
N GLU A 41 -14.67 3.38 3.30
CA GLU A 41 -15.42 2.38 2.56
C GLU A 41 -14.59 1.82 1.40
N GLY A 42 -13.91 2.68 0.64
CA GLY A 42 -13.01 2.27 -0.43
C GLY A 42 -11.81 1.48 0.12
N ALA A 43 -11.29 1.84 1.29
CA ALA A 43 -10.24 1.07 1.96
C ALA A 43 -10.65 -0.39 2.23
N SER A 44 -11.91 -0.60 2.67
CA SER A 44 -12.46 -1.94 2.92
C SER A 44 -12.61 -2.77 1.64
N ALA A 45 -13.07 -2.15 0.56
CA ALA A 45 -13.17 -2.81 -0.74
C ALA A 45 -11.79 -3.24 -1.28
N ILE A 46 -10.79 -2.35 -1.17
CA ILE A 46 -9.42 -2.63 -1.59
C ILE A 46 -8.80 -3.75 -0.75
N ALA A 47 -8.96 -3.72 0.57
CA ALA A 47 -8.47 -4.77 1.45
C ALA A 47 -9.00 -6.15 1.04
N GLY A 48 -10.31 -6.27 0.81
CA GLY A 48 -10.93 -7.52 0.36
C GLY A 48 -10.38 -8.03 -0.98
N ALA A 49 -10.18 -7.11 -1.94
CA ALA A 49 -9.59 -7.47 -3.23
C ALA A 49 -8.13 -7.90 -3.11
N LEU A 50 -7.32 -7.22 -2.29
CA LEU A 50 -5.92 -7.59 -2.05
C LEU A 50 -5.80 -8.92 -1.33
N CYS A 51 -6.66 -9.25 -0.36
CA CYS A 51 -6.67 -10.58 0.27
C CYS A 51 -6.89 -11.72 -0.73
N SER A 52 -7.66 -11.47 -1.80
CA SER A 52 -7.98 -12.48 -2.81
C SER A 52 -7.00 -12.47 -3.99
N ASN A 53 -6.40 -11.32 -4.29
CA ASN A 53 -5.53 -11.14 -5.43
C ASN A 53 -4.07 -11.49 -5.11
N THR A 54 -3.48 -12.39 -5.92
CA THR A 54 -2.10 -12.85 -5.76
C THR A 54 -1.13 -12.33 -6.83
N SER A 55 -1.57 -11.45 -7.73
CA SER A 55 -0.75 -10.90 -8.81
C SER A 55 -0.23 -9.49 -8.57
N VAL A 56 -0.94 -8.68 -7.78
CA VAL A 56 -0.53 -7.30 -7.47
C VAL A 56 0.76 -7.31 -6.65
N ARG A 57 1.78 -6.62 -7.15
CA ARG A 57 3.08 -6.37 -6.51
C ARG A 57 3.25 -4.91 -6.13
N ASP A 58 2.70 -3.98 -6.91
CA ASP A 58 2.78 -2.54 -6.67
C ASP A 58 1.39 -1.99 -6.32
N PHE A 59 1.27 -1.29 -5.19
CA PHE A 59 0.00 -0.72 -4.73
C PHE A 59 0.20 0.72 -4.24
N ALA A 60 -0.65 1.65 -4.68
CA ALA A 60 -0.61 3.05 -4.26
C ALA A 60 -2.02 3.64 -4.04
N VAL A 61 -2.23 4.23 -2.87
CA VAL A 61 -3.47 4.87 -2.38
C VAL A 61 -3.14 6.13 -1.59
N LEU A 62 -2.27 6.99 -2.12
CA LEU A 62 -1.94 8.25 -1.48
C LEU A 62 -3.08 9.26 -1.63
N GLN A 63 -3.36 10.03 -0.58
CA GLN A 63 -4.37 11.10 -0.61
C GLN A 63 -5.76 10.63 -1.09
N THR A 64 -6.27 9.55 -0.49
CA THR A 64 -7.54 8.93 -0.89
C THR A 64 -8.73 9.21 0.04
N GLY A 65 -8.58 10.13 0.99
CA GLY A 65 -9.63 10.44 1.97
C GLY A 65 -9.75 9.43 3.11
N PHE A 66 -8.83 8.47 3.23
CA PHE A 66 -8.78 7.54 4.36
C PHE A 66 -8.56 8.28 5.68
N THR A 67 -9.35 7.91 6.69
CA THR A 67 -9.10 8.26 8.09
C THR A 67 -8.28 7.14 8.76
N ARG A 68 -7.98 7.30 10.06
CA ARG A 68 -7.35 6.23 10.85
C ARG A 68 -8.07 4.88 10.76
N GLN A 69 -9.38 4.88 10.52
CA GLN A 69 -10.14 3.64 10.36
C GLN A 69 -9.81 2.93 9.05
N GLY A 70 -9.87 3.62 7.91
CA GLY A 70 -9.46 3.06 6.61
C GLY A 70 -8.00 2.66 6.57
N GLU A 71 -7.11 3.47 7.19
CA GLU A 71 -5.70 3.12 7.36
C GLU A 71 -5.52 1.80 8.10
N ARG A 72 -6.27 1.57 9.18
CA ARG A 72 -6.22 0.31 9.94
C ARG A 72 -6.67 -0.88 9.12
N VAL A 73 -7.70 -0.72 8.29
CA VAL A 73 -8.23 -1.80 7.44
C VAL A 73 -7.21 -2.24 6.38
N ILE A 74 -6.53 -1.28 5.75
CA ILE A 74 -5.44 -1.60 4.83
C ILE A 74 -4.28 -2.27 5.57
N ALA A 75 -3.91 -1.76 6.75
CA ALA A 75 -2.85 -2.35 7.57
C ALA A 75 -3.13 -3.82 7.94
N THR A 76 -4.36 -4.15 8.36
CA THR A 76 -4.73 -5.52 8.76
C THR A 76 -4.63 -6.51 7.60
N THR A 77 -4.79 -6.06 6.36
CA THR A 77 -4.59 -6.88 5.15
C THR A 77 -3.19 -7.49 5.10
N PHE A 78 -2.19 -6.77 5.63
CA PHE A 78 -0.80 -7.21 5.65
C PHE A 78 -0.41 -7.85 6.98
N VAL A 79 -0.85 -7.29 8.11
CA VAL A 79 -0.55 -7.82 9.46
C VAL A 79 -1.05 -9.25 9.66
N ASP A 80 -2.23 -9.58 9.16
CA ASP A 80 -2.79 -10.92 9.28
C ASP A 80 -2.26 -11.89 8.20
N HIS A 81 -1.20 -11.50 7.47
CA HIS A 81 -0.59 -12.26 6.37
C HIS A 81 -1.59 -12.64 5.26
N LEU A 82 -2.70 -11.90 5.15
CA LEU A 82 -3.76 -12.16 4.17
C LEU A 82 -3.33 -11.79 2.75
N ASN A 83 -2.33 -10.91 2.62
CA ASN A 83 -1.63 -10.63 1.37
C ASN A 83 -0.11 -10.62 1.57
N SER A 84 0.58 -11.59 0.96
CA SER A 84 2.05 -11.65 0.92
C SER A 84 2.64 -11.15 -0.41
N THR A 85 1.79 -10.73 -1.35
CA THR A 85 2.14 -10.51 -2.75
C THR A 85 2.58 -9.09 -3.06
N VAL A 86 2.10 -8.09 -2.32
CA VAL A 86 2.52 -6.69 -2.46
C VAL A 86 3.96 -6.51 -1.97
N GLU A 87 4.80 -5.98 -2.84
CA GLU A 87 6.23 -5.70 -2.61
C GLU A 87 6.51 -4.19 -2.47
N ASN A 88 5.68 -3.37 -3.13
CA ASN A 88 5.78 -1.92 -3.10
C ASN A 88 4.44 -1.31 -2.67
N PHE A 89 4.44 -0.54 -1.58
CA PHE A 89 3.23 0.12 -1.07
C PHE A 89 3.47 1.62 -0.91
N ASN A 90 2.67 2.45 -1.57
CA ASN A 90 2.81 3.91 -1.56
C ASN A 90 4.24 4.39 -1.86
N HIS A 91 4.86 3.77 -2.87
CA HIS A 91 6.26 3.98 -3.29
C HIS A 91 7.32 3.57 -2.27
N ILE A 92 6.95 2.84 -1.22
CA ILE A 92 7.88 2.19 -0.31
C ILE A 92 8.17 0.80 -0.86
N ARG A 93 9.42 0.57 -1.27
CA ARG A 93 9.89 -0.72 -1.77
C ARG A 93 10.50 -1.54 -0.65
N LEU A 94 10.00 -2.76 -0.45
CA LEU A 94 10.69 -3.77 0.35
C LEU A 94 11.74 -4.44 -0.55
N VAL A 95 12.99 -3.98 -0.53
CA VAL A 95 14.03 -4.56 -1.42
C VAL A 95 14.44 -5.93 -0.86
N GLY A 96 13.97 -6.99 -1.53
CA GLY A 96 14.65 -8.29 -1.53
C GLY A 96 15.95 -8.19 -2.34
N GLY A 97 17.07 -8.52 -1.69
CA GLY A 97 18.43 -8.45 -2.23
C GLY A 97 19.51 -8.31 -1.15
N GLY A 98 19.09 -7.91 0.05
CA GLY A 98 19.93 -7.90 1.25
C GLY A 98 19.32 -6.94 2.26
N ASP A 99 18.76 -7.48 3.35
CA ASP A 99 18.67 -6.89 4.69
C ASP A 99 18.29 -5.40 4.90
N THR A 100 17.83 -4.67 3.88
CA THR A 100 17.78 -3.21 3.90
C THR A 100 16.51 -2.69 3.23
N LEU A 101 15.78 -1.84 3.96
CA LEU A 101 14.57 -1.14 3.52
C LEU A 101 14.93 0.29 3.12
N ASP A 102 14.88 0.61 1.82
CA ASP A 102 15.14 1.96 1.29
C ASP A 102 13.83 2.74 1.09
N ILE A 103 13.59 3.71 1.98
CA ILE A 103 12.41 4.59 1.99
C ILE A 103 12.73 6.02 1.50
N SER A 104 13.99 6.29 1.11
CA SER A 104 14.49 7.62 0.77
C SER A 104 13.93 8.18 -0.54
N LYS A 105 13.41 7.31 -1.43
CA LYS A 105 12.90 7.68 -2.76
C LYS A 105 11.43 8.09 -2.78
N ARG A 106 10.81 8.36 -1.63
CA ARG A 106 9.43 8.86 -1.58
C ARG A 106 9.37 10.22 -2.28
N HIS A 107 8.81 10.23 -3.49
CA HIS A 107 8.71 11.43 -4.31
C HIS A 107 7.89 12.51 -3.57
N ARG A 108 8.55 13.57 -3.10
CA ARG A 108 7.86 14.77 -2.57
C ARG A 108 7.30 15.58 -3.73
N SER A 109 6.15 15.19 -4.27
CA SER A 109 5.37 16.06 -5.14
C SER A 109 4.32 16.81 -4.33
N GLY A 110 4.59 18.08 -4.05
CA GLY A 110 3.54 19.08 -3.85
C GLY A 110 3.47 19.73 -2.47
N HIS A 111 3.46 21.07 -2.48
CA HIS A 111 3.05 21.95 -1.39
C HIS A 111 1.63 21.59 -0.90
N GLY A 112 1.52 20.88 0.23
CA GLY A 112 0.24 20.49 0.80
C GLY A 112 0.25 20.56 2.32
N ASN A 113 -0.89 20.97 2.87
CA ASN A 113 -1.27 21.13 4.28
C ASN A 113 -0.55 20.14 5.24
N PRO A 114 0.02 20.56 6.39
CA PRO A 114 0.72 19.67 7.34
C PRO A 114 -0.13 18.53 7.95
N GLU A 115 -1.44 18.53 7.71
CA GLU A 115 -2.35 17.42 8.06
C GLU A 115 -2.51 16.36 6.96
N LEU A 116 -1.92 16.57 5.78
CA LEU A 116 -1.96 15.62 4.67
C LEU A 116 -0.74 14.70 4.70
N TYR A 117 -1.02 13.41 4.85
CA TYR A 117 -0.12 12.24 5.00
C TYR A 117 0.90 11.99 3.86
N GLY A 118 1.21 12.98 3.01
CA GLY A 118 2.14 12.85 1.89
C GLY A 118 3.63 12.86 2.27
N GLY A 119 3.99 13.32 3.48
CA GLY A 119 5.39 13.52 3.88
C GLY A 119 5.93 12.63 5.01
N LYS A 120 5.07 11.95 5.78
CA LYS A 120 5.45 11.08 6.91
C LYS A 120 4.96 9.65 6.66
N ILE A 121 5.70 8.65 7.12
CA ILE A 121 5.22 7.25 7.14
C ILE A 121 3.96 7.24 8.01
N GLY A 122 2.81 7.01 7.40
CA GLY A 122 1.52 6.89 8.05
C GLY A 122 1.35 5.56 8.76
N TYR A 123 0.23 5.38 9.45
CA TYR A 123 0.00 4.21 10.28
C TYR A 123 0.02 2.91 9.47
N HIS A 124 -0.57 2.89 8.26
CA HIS A 124 -0.56 1.71 7.40
C HIS A 124 0.81 1.42 6.82
N GLU A 125 1.62 2.42 6.45
CA GLU A 125 2.99 2.16 5.99
C GLU A 125 3.84 1.66 7.16
N ALA A 126 3.67 2.21 8.37
CA ALA A 126 4.37 1.75 9.56
C ALA A 126 3.95 0.33 9.97
N ALA A 127 2.67 -0.03 9.83
CA ALA A 127 2.17 -1.37 10.08
C ALA A 127 2.62 -2.37 9.01
N PHE A 128 2.56 -1.98 7.73
CA PHE A 128 3.08 -2.77 6.61
C PHE A 128 4.58 -3.05 6.76
N ILE A 129 5.35 -2.02 7.11
CA ILE A 129 6.78 -2.14 7.43
C ILE A 129 6.94 -3.03 8.67
N GLY A 130 6.30 -2.71 9.80
CA GLY A 130 6.46 -3.42 11.07
C GLY A 130 6.11 -4.91 11.00
N ASP A 131 5.15 -5.28 10.17
CA ASP A 131 4.85 -6.69 9.90
C ASP A 131 5.94 -7.37 9.08
N ARG A 132 6.39 -6.72 8.01
CA ARG A 132 7.50 -7.22 7.17
C ARG A 132 8.86 -7.19 7.87
N LEU A 133 8.98 -6.48 8.99
CA LEU A 133 10.11 -6.53 9.91
C LEU A 133 10.02 -7.63 10.96
N ARG A 134 8.82 -8.15 11.26
CA ARG A 134 8.59 -9.17 12.30
C ARG A 134 8.99 -10.58 11.85
N THR A 135 9.72 -10.68 10.74
CA THR A 135 10.01 -11.93 10.07
C THR A 135 11.19 -12.65 10.75
N ASP A 136 10.87 -13.45 11.77
CA ASP A 136 11.75 -14.52 12.29
C ASP A 136 11.24 -15.93 11.90
N LEU A 137 10.15 -16.04 11.11
CA LEU A 137 9.45 -17.32 10.91
C LEU A 137 9.71 -18.06 9.58
N TYR A 138 10.48 -17.53 8.63
CA TYR A 138 10.81 -18.24 7.37
C TYR A 138 12.25 -17.98 6.87
N PRO A 139 12.93 -18.98 6.30
CA PRO A 139 14.38 -18.93 6.01
C PRO A 139 14.81 -18.06 4.81
N ASP A 140 13.88 -17.51 4.04
CA ASP A 140 14.17 -16.67 2.86
C ASP A 140 14.08 -15.14 3.17
N ASN A 141 14.29 -14.77 4.44
CA ASN A 141 13.95 -13.46 5.00
C ASN A 141 14.90 -12.31 4.67
N VAL A 142 14.30 -11.11 4.63
CA VAL A 142 14.98 -9.80 4.60
C VAL A 142 15.16 -9.33 6.04
N THR A 143 16.37 -9.46 6.61
CA THR A 143 16.66 -9.04 7.98
C THR A 143 16.96 -7.55 8.03
N LEU A 144 16.14 -6.70 8.66
CA LEU A 144 16.40 -5.26 8.64
C LEU A 144 17.63 -4.87 9.49
N ARG A 145 18.75 -4.58 8.83
CA ARG A 145 19.98 -4.10 9.51
C ARG A 145 20.08 -2.58 9.55
N VAL A 146 19.46 -1.85 8.62
CA VAL A 146 19.53 -0.39 8.53
C VAL A 146 18.20 0.19 8.03
N LEU A 147 17.66 1.17 8.77
CA LEU A 147 16.55 2.06 8.35
C LEU A 147 17.15 3.44 8.03
N ASN A 148 17.19 3.83 6.76
CA ASN A 148 17.68 5.17 6.38
C ASN A 148 16.51 6.11 6.08
N VAL A 149 16.29 7.10 6.96
CA VAL A 149 15.29 8.17 6.81
C VAL A 149 16.06 9.45 6.51
N GLU A 150 16.48 9.69 5.27
CA GLU A 150 17.10 10.99 4.93
C GLU A 150 16.04 12.07 4.69
N HIS A 151 16.32 13.26 5.22
CA HIS A 151 15.42 14.42 5.33
C HIS A 151 15.21 15.20 4.04
#